data_AF-A0A5B2XFY2-F1
#
_entry.id   AF-A0A5B2XFY2-F1
#
_cell.length_a   1.000
_cell.length_b   1.000
_cell.length_c   1.000
_cell.angle_alpha   90.00
_cell.angle_beta   90.00
_cell.angle_gamma   90.00
#
_symmetry.space_group_name_H-M   'P 1'
#
loop_
_entity.id
_entity.type
_entity.pdbx_description
1 polymer ?
#
loop_
_entity_poly.entity_id
_entity_poly.type
_entity_poly.pdbx_seq_one_letter_code
_entity_poly.pdbx_strand_id
1 'polypeptide(L)'
;MCEQGRLGRRALFLAGGAIAAVGAIEAFLPSVAFAESTDGTADQTRTVTGRFEPGAPDWYYLPVEVPSGVREIEVVYSYDRPQVPPGAKGNALDFGVFGPEGHELGNHRGFRGWSGGFRDRFTISASSATPGYLAGPIERGTWHVILGPYTVAPQGMNYRVDITLRFGEPGPKFVSNPAPTRAKGRGRAWYRGDGHLHTVYSDGHRTPTELAAAARAAGLDWIISTEHNTPAASHQWGEHAGDDLLIVNGEEVTTRSGHWPAWGLPVGRWIDWRYRANEPGEFRRFVDEVHSVGGLVVAAHPNAPCLGCSWEFRYSLVDAIEVWNGPWTLDDELSVQAWDKLLRDGRWVPAVGDSDAHNPAHVVGLPHNVVHAEDLAVEDILHGLKSGRTWLAESAAVQLDLRAEGRGGRLASIGQRLHGGPGTPVDVVITVGGVPGCAVRLLTPAGVAHTEQVPASGSATVRWSTTAKDTPWVRAEVRRPVATDTTPDTMVALTNPIFLGRAHHAKDAAND
;
A
#
# COMPACT_ATOMS: atom_id res chain seq x y z
N MET A 1 -30.48 57.84 48.95
CA MET A 1 -30.10 59.25 48.80
C MET A 1 -28.83 59.35 47.96
N CYS A 2 -28.92 60.11 46.87
CA CYS A 2 -27.91 60.61 45.92
C CYS A 2 -27.05 59.57 45.17
N GLU A 3 -27.33 59.34 43.88
CA GLU A 3 -26.88 60.14 42.70
C GLU A 3 -25.39 59.92 42.42
N GLN A 4 -24.84 59.86 41.21
CA GLN A 4 -25.20 59.79 39.78
C GLN A 4 -23.82 59.87 39.09
N GLY A 5 -23.58 59.25 37.92
CA GLY A 5 -22.31 59.57 37.23
C GLY A 5 -21.84 58.76 36.03
N ARG A 6 -22.52 58.94 34.88
CA ARG A 6 -21.98 58.97 33.49
C ARG A 6 -21.50 57.69 32.77
N LEU A 7 -22.11 57.56 31.58
CA LEU A 7 -21.74 56.76 30.41
C LEU A 7 -20.37 57.12 29.81
N GLY A 8 -19.71 56.13 29.21
CA GLY A 8 -18.64 56.30 28.21
C GLY A 8 -18.51 55.06 27.32
N ARG A 9 -18.63 55.24 26.00
CA ARG A 9 -18.50 54.21 24.95
C ARG A 9 -17.03 54.02 24.52
N ARG A 10 -16.71 52.79 24.08
CA ARG A 10 -15.61 52.30 23.20
C ARG A 10 -14.19 52.11 23.77
N ALA A 11 -13.75 50.84 23.78
CA ALA A 11 -12.49 50.29 23.20
C ALA A 11 -12.48 48.77 23.49
N LEU A 12 -12.73 47.90 22.51
CA LEU A 12 -11.72 47.14 21.76
C LEU A 12 -10.55 46.63 22.62
N PHE A 13 -10.57 45.34 22.99
CA PHE A 13 -9.37 44.57 23.22
C PHE A 13 -9.56 43.14 22.72
N LEU A 14 -8.65 42.75 21.83
CA LEU A 14 -8.30 41.39 21.46
C LEU A 14 -8.05 40.55 22.71
N ALA A 15 -8.57 39.34 22.73
CA ALA A 15 -8.05 38.27 23.56
C ALA A 15 -8.05 36.98 22.73
N GLY A 16 -6.87 36.62 22.24
CA GLY A 16 -6.59 35.28 21.75
C GLY A 16 -6.69 34.30 22.91
N GLY A 17 -7.50 33.26 22.74
CA GLY A 17 -7.57 32.14 23.67
C GLY A 17 -6.53 31.11 23.29
N ALA A 18 -5.50 30.96 24.12
CA ALA A 18 -4.72 29.72 24.17
C ALA A 18 -5.54 28.69 24.97
N ILE A 19 -5.79 27.51 24.39
CA ILE A 19 -6.43 26.40 25.10
C ILE A 19 -5.38 25.32 25.32
N ALA A 20 -5.09 25.03 26.60
CA ALA A 20 -4.38 23.84 27.03
C ALA A 20 -5.40 22.69 27.17
N ALA A 21 -5.24 21.62 26.40
CA ALA A 21 -6.10 20.44 26.50
C ALA A 21 -5.56 19.48 27.57
N VAL A 22 -6.37 19.22 28.60
CA VAL A 22 -6.14 18.13 29.56
C VAL A 22 -7.42 17.31 29.62
N GLY A 23 -7.32 16.02 29.29
CA GLY A 23 -8.22 14.95 29.76
C GLY A 23 -9.63 14.90 29.17
N ALA A 24 -9.90 13.81 28.45
CA ALA A 24 -11.19 13.23 28.06
C ALA A 24 -12.48 13.88 28.63
N ILE A 25 -12.91 14.95 27.99
CA ILE A 25 -14.31 15.37 27.82
C ILE A 25 -14.37 15.75 26.34
N GLU A 26 -15.43 15.38 25.61
CA GLU A 26 -15.74 15.95 24.29
C GLU A 26 -15.95 17.47 24.45
N ALA A 27 -14.86 18.21 24.60
CA ALA A 27 -14.85 19.64 24.50
C ALA A 27 -15.11 19.95 23.04
N PHE A 28 -16.32 20.41 22.72
CA PHE A 28 -16.63 21.01 21.42
C PHE A 28 -15.55 22.04 21.11
N LEU A 29 -14.62 21.67 20.23
CA LEU A 29 -13.60 22.58 19.75
C LEU A 29 -14.34 23.73 19.06
N PRO A 30 -13.99 24.99 19.33
CA PRO A 30 -14.60 26.10 18.62
C PRO A 30 -14.32 25.92 17.12
N SER A 31 -15.40 25.84 16.33
CA SER A 31 -15.34 25.67 14.89
C SER A 31 -14.65 26.86 14.22
N VAL A 32 -13.88 26.60 13.16
CA VAL A 32 -13.30 27.65 12.33
C VAL A 32 -14.38 28.20 11.43
N ALA A 33 -15.00 29.31 11.84
CA ALA A 33 -16.12 29.92 11.14
C ALA A 33 -15.67 30.96 10.09
N PHE A 34 -16.27 30.86 8.90
CA PHE A 34 -16.15 31.84 7.82
C PHE A 34 -17.46 32.60 7.65
N ALA A 35 -17.38 33.86 7.23
CA ALA A 35 -18.57 34.64 6.94
C ALA A 35 -19.08 34.29 5.54
N GLU A 36 -20.41 34.27 5.34
CA GLU A 36 -20.97 34.27 3.99
C GLU A 36 -20.51 35.53 3.24
N SER A 37 -20.12 35.36 1.98
CA SER A 37 -19.64 36.48 1.16
C SER A 37 -20.83 37.28 0.63
N THR A 38 -21.06 38.48 1.16
CA THR A 38 -22.16 39.38 0.75
C THR A 38 -21.95 40.01 -0.63
N ASP A 39 -20.68 40.12 -1.05
CA ASP A 39 -20.26 40.72 -2.34
C ASP A 39 -19.63 39.69 -3.29
N GLY A 40 -19.67 38.40 -2.92
CA GLY A 40 -19.40 37.25 -3.78
C GLY A 40 -17.97 37.01 -4.26
N THR A 41 -16.95 37.78 -3.86
CA THR A 41 -15.64 37.75 -4.57
C THR A 41 -14.35 37.81 -3.74
N ALA A 42 -14.39 38.16 -2.45
CA ALA A 42 -13.17 38.24 -1.65
C ALA A 42 -12.80 36.87 -1.03
N ASP A 43 -11.59 36.38 -1.33
CA ASP A 43 -11.02 35.21 -0.66
C ASP A 43 -10.90 35.47 0.85
N GLN A 44 -11.21 34.45 1.65
CA GLN A 44 -11.11 34.53 3.11
C GLN A 44 -10.11 33.51 3.62
N THR A 45 -9.19 33.95 4.47
CA THR A 45 -8.25 33.08 5.19
C THR A 45 -8.51 33.10 6.69
N ARG A 46 -8.40 31.94 7.33
CA ARG A 46 -8.40 31.77 8.80
C ARG A 46 -7.21 30.92 9.20
N THR A 47 -6.56 31.31 10.29
CA THR A 47 -5.41 30.59 10.85
C THR A 47 -5.81 29.93 12.15
N VAL A 48 -5.48 28.65 12.29
CA VAL A 48 -5.58 27.88 13.53
C VAL A 48 -4.17 27.55 13.99
N THR A 49 -3.90 27.73 15.27
CA THR A 49 -2.65 27.29 15.91
C THR A 49 -2.97 26.39 17.08
N GLY A 50 -2.11 25.40 17.33
CA GLY A 50 -2.24 24.54 18.49
C GLY A 50 -0.94 23.85 18.84
N ARG A 51 -1.02 22.93 19.79
CA ARG A 51 0.12 22.21 20.30
C ARG A 51 -0.27 20.78 20.66
N PHE A 52 0.54 19.82 20.22
CA PHE A 52 0.47 18.43 20.64
C PHE A 52 1.57 18.13 21.65
N GLU A 53 1.20 17.42 22.72
CA GLU A 53 2.16 16.87 23.68
C GLU A 53 2.46 15.40 23.34
N PRO A 54 3.58 14.84 23.83
CA PRO A 54 3.83 13.40 23.72
C PRO A 54 2.64 12.57 24.22
N GLY A 55 2.22 11.57 23.44
CA GLY A 55 1.01 10.80 23.71
C GLY A 55 -0.29 11.41 23.17
N ALA A 56 -0.19 12.39 22.27
CA ALA A 56 -1.31 12.91 21.50
C ALA A 56 -2.13 11.79 20.83
N PRO A 57 -3.45 12.02 20.60
CA PRO A 57 -4.28 11.05 19.89
C PRO A 57 -3.76 10.82 18.47
N ASP A 58 -4.10 9.67 17.88
CA ASP A 58 -3.66 9.35 16.52
C ASP A 58 -4.17 10.35 15.49
N TRP A 59 -5.41 10.83 15.68
CA TRP A 59 -6.10 11.74 14.76
C TRP A 59 -6.77 12.86 15.54
N TYR A 60 -6.64 14.07 15.03
CA TYR A 60 -7.26 15.28 15.55
C TYR A 60 -7.98 16.01 14.42
N TYR A 61 -9.25 16.33 14.62
CA TYR A 61 -10.11 16.89 13.57
C TYR A 61 -10.39 18.35 13.86
N LEU A 62 -10.00 19.21 12.91
CA LEU A 62 -10.29 20.64 12.94
C LEU A 62 -11.59 20.92 12.17
N PRO A 63 -12.70 21.23 12.85
CA PRO A 63 -13.96 21.56 12.18
C PRO A 63 -13.88 22.94 11.49
N VAL A 64 -14.28 22.98 10.23
CA VAL A 64 -14.26 24.15 9.34
C VAL A 64 -15.66 24.38 8.79
N GLU A 65 -16.30 25.48 9.18
CA GLU A 65 -17.62 25.84 8.66
C GLU A 65 -17.47 26.49 7.28
N VAL A 66 -17.81 25.73 6.24
CA VAL A 66 -17.74 26.17 4.84
C VAL A 66 -19.11 26.71 4.42
N PRO A 67 -19.22 28.02 4.10
CA PRO A 67 -20.47 28.63 3.63
C PRO A 67 -20.75 28.26 2.16
N SER A 68 -21.93 28.63 1.66
CA SER A 68 -22.24 28.52 0.23
C SER A 68 -21.38 29.47 -0.63
N GLY A 69 -21.19 29.12 -1.89
CA GLY A 69 -20.51 29.98 -2.88
C GLY A 69 -18.98 29.86 -2.87
N VAL A 70 -18.44 28.87 -2.17
CA VAL A 70 -17.01 28.54 -2.22
C VAL A 70 -16.75 27.69 -3.47
N ARG A 71 -15.78 28.09 -4.28
CA ARG A 71 -15.34 27.32 -5.47
C ARG A 71 -14.10 26.47 -5.22
N GLU A 72 -13.30 26.84 -4.23
CA GLU A 72 -12.04 26.17 -3.90
C GLU A 72 -11.72 26.30 -2.40
N ILE A 73 -11.22 25.22 -1.81
CA ILE A 73 -10.59 25.21 -0.49
C ILE A 73 -9.09 24.98 -0.69
N GLU A 74 -8.28 25.85 -0.09
CA GLU A 74 -6.83 25.68 0.06
C GLU A 74 -6.49 25.55 1.55
N VAL A 75 -5.66 24.58 1.89
CA VAL A 75 -5.14 24.42 3.26
C VAL A 75 -3.63 24.30 3.19
N VAL A 76 -2.94 25.07 4.03
CA VAL A 76 -1.49 25.02 4.22
C VAL A 76 -1.24 24.76 5.70
N TYR A 77 -0.34 23.83 6.03
CA TYR A 77 0.05 23.61 7.42
C TYR A 77 1.56 23.69 7.62
N SER A 78 1.95 23.96 8.87
CA SER A 78 3.34 23.97 9.31
C SER A 78 3.41 23.55 10.77
N TYR A 79 4.56 23.03 11.17
CA TYR A 79 4.82 22.64 12.55
C TYR A 79 6.33 22.75 12.85
N ASP A 80 6.66 22.87 14.14
CA ASP A 80 8.05 22.96 14.57
C ASP A 80 8.78 21.62 14.47
N ARG A 81 10.06 21.68 14.09
CA ARG A 81 10.96 20.53 13.99
C ARG A 81 12.19 20.76 14.87
N PRO A 82 12.03 20.72 16.21
CA PRO A 82 13.13 20.99 17.12
C PRO A 82 14.21 19.92 16.99
N GLN A 83 15.45 20.28 17.30
CA GLN A 83 16.51 19.28 17.46
C GLN A 83 16.16 18.37 18.64
N VAL A 84 16.27 17.06 18.44
CA VAL A 84 15.97 16.05 19.45
C VAL A 84 17.24 15.36 19.95
N PRO A 85 17.27 14.87 21.21
CA PRO A 85 18.38 14.07 21.71
C PRO A 85 18.64 12.82 20.85
N PRO A 86 19.88 12.30 20.79
CA PRO A 86 20.17 11.05 20.10
C PRO A 86 19.23 9.92 20.54
N GLY A 87 18.64 9.21 19.58
CA GLY A 87 17.69 8.12 19.81
C GLY A 87 16.22 8.55 19.95
N ALA A 88 15.92 9.84 20.16
CA ALA A 88 14.55 10.34 20.13
C ALA A 88 14.09 10.62 18.69
N LYS A 89 12.79 10.49 18.44
CA LYS A 89 12.17 10.84 17.14
C LYS A 89 11.82 12.33 17.13
N GLY A 90 12.02 12.97 15.98
CA GLY A 90 11.57 14.34 15.73
C GLY A 90 10.05 14.41 15.54
N ASN A 91 9.54 15.62 15.31
CA ASN A 91 8.13 15.82 14.99
C ASN A 91 7.81 15.38 13.56
N ALA A 92 6.71 14.65 13.40
CA ALA A 92 6.08 14.33 12.13
C ALA A 92 4.57 14.47 12.30
N LEU A 93 3.96 15.24 11.39
CA LEU A 93 2.54 15.54 11.42
C LEU A 93 1.98 15.31 10.03
N ASP A 94 1.07 14.35 9.92
CA ASP A 94 0.34 14.07 8.71
C ASP A 94 -0.91 14.94 8.63
N PHE A 95 -1.44 15.14 7.42
CA PHE A 95 -2.70 15.85 7.25
C PHE A 95 -3.49 15.40 6.02
N GLY A 96 -4.80 15.67 6.08
CA GLY A 96 -5.76 15.41 5.02
C GLY A 96 -7.08 16.12 5.30
N VAL A 97 -8.16 15.72 4.65
CA VAL A 97 -9.46 16.38 4.82
C VAL A 97 -10.64 15.46 4.57
N PHE A 98 -11.70 15.69 5.36
CA PHE A 98 -13.03 15.14 5.17
C PHE A 98 -14.03 16.26 4.85
N GLY A 99 -15.00 15.94 4.00
CA GLY A 99 -16.13 16.78 3.62
C GLY A 99 -17.22 16.84 4.69
N PRO A 100 -18.34 17.53 4.39
CA PRO A 100 -19.46 17.70 5.31
C PRO A 100 -20.25 16.41 5.56
N GLU A 101 -20.01 15.35 4.80
CA GLU A 101 -20.64 14.04 4.97
C GLU A 101 -20.16 13.28 6.21
N GLY A 102 -19.11 13.76 6.89
CA GLY A 102 -18.60 13.22 8.14
C GLY A 102 -17.22 12.57 8.03
N HIS A 103 -16.65 12.21 9.18
CA HIS A 103 -15.31 11.62 9.26
C HIS A 103 -15.29 10.32 10.07
N GLU A 104 -16.44 9.65 10.21
CA GLU A 104 -16.56 8.37 10.91
C GLU A 104 -15.71 7.30 10.22
N LEU A 105 -15.26 6.31 11.00
CA LEU A 105 -14.41 5.23 10.51
C LEU A 105 -15.12 4.43 9.39
N GLY A 106 -14.51 4.39 8.20
CA GLY A 106 -15.06 3.77 6.98
C GLY A 106 -16.10 4.63 6.25
N ASN A 107 -16.26 5.92 6.56
CA ASN A 107 -17.17 6.80 5.82
C ASN A 107 -16.54 7.29 4.51
N HIS A 108 -16.68 6.49 3.44
CA HIS A 108 -16.13 6.82 2.12
C HIS A 108 -16.69 8.12 1.52
N ARG A 109 -17.91 8.53 1.88
CA ARG A 109 -18.53 9.73 1.31
C ARG A 109 -17.86 10.99 1.82
N GLY A 110 -17.38 10.95 3.05
CA GLY A 110 -16.71 12.07 3.67
C GLY A 110 -15.25 12.20 3.27
N PHE A 111 -14.58 11.15 2.80
CA PHE A 111 -13.16 11.25 2.45
C PHE A 111 -12.93 12.19 1.27
N ARG A 112 -12.01 13.16 1.41
CA ARG A 112 -11.68 14.14 0.37
C ARG A 112 -10.20 14.16 -0.01
N GLY A 113 -9.35 13.49 0.75
CA GLY A 113 -7.95 13.31 0.40
C GLY A 113 -7.01 13.22 1.60
N TRP A 114 -5.80 12.76 1.31
CA TRP A 114 -4.74 12.52 2.28
C TRP A 114 -3.38 12.87 1.67
N SER A 115 -2.54 13.58 2.44
CA SER A 115 -1.15 13.87 2.06
C SER A 115 -0.13 13.01 2.80
N GLY A 116 -0.53 12.38 3.91
CA GLY A 116 0.44 11.99 4.94
C GLY A 116 1.25 13.22 5.36
N GLY A 117 2.56 13.03 5.57
CA GLY A 117 3.54 14.08 5.84
C GLY A 117 4.30 14.57 4.61
N PHE A 118 3.91 14.16 3.39
CA PHE A 118 4.71 14.41 2.18
C PHE A 118 4.56 15.81 1.60
N ARG A 119 3.39 16.43 1.76
CA ARG A 119 3.09 17.80 1.28
C ARG A 119 2.88 18.73 2.45
N ASP A 120 3.00 20.04 2.23
CA ASP A 120 2.66 21.07 3.22
C ASP A 120 1.33 21.79 2.93
N ARG A 121 0.69 21.45 1.80
CA ARG A 121 -0.52 22.09 1.30
C ARG A 121 -1.38 21.19 0.44
N PHE A 122 -2.65 21.53 0.33
CA PHE A 122 -3.54 21.01 -0.72
C PHE A 122 -4.53 22.08 -1.19
N THR A 123 -5.08 21.85 -2.38
CA THR A 123 -6.23 22.55 -2.94
C THR A 123 -7.27 21.55 -3.44
N ILE A 124 -8.54 21.88 -3.30
CA ILE A 124 -9.67 21.12 -3.85
C ILE A 124 -10.64 22.10 -4.50
N SER A 125 -11.06 21.80 -5.74
CA SER A 125 -12.12 22.50 -6.45
C SER A 125 -12.97 21.49 -7.24
N ALA A 126 -14.05 21.98 -7.87
CA ALA A 126 -14.87 21.18 -8.78
C ALA A 126 -14.09 20.58 -9.95
N SER A 127 -13.01 21.24 -10.38
CA SER A 127 -12.28 20.94 -11.61
C SER A 127 -11.02 20.11 -11.39
N SER A 128 -10.35 20.32 -10.27
CA SER A 128 -9.05 19.72 -9.97
C SER A 128 -8.80 19.69 -8.47
N ALA A 129 -7.87 18.84 -8.06
CA ALA A 129 -7.34 18.81 -6.71
C ALA A 129 -5.84 18.55 -6.74
N THR A 130 -5.16 18.86 -5.64
CA THR A 130 -3.78 18.44 -5.41
C THR A 130 -3.71 16.90 -5.48
N PRO A 131 -2.66 16.29 -6.09
CA PRO A 131 -2.47 14.86 -6.04
C PRO A 131 -2.58 14.28 -4.62
N GLY A 132 -3.33 13.18 -4.50
CA GLY A 132 -3.75 12.58 -3.22
C GLY A 132 -5.13 13.04 -2.72
N TYR A 133 -5.73 14.04 -3.38
CA TYR A 133 -7.06 14.57 -3.07
C TYR A 133 -8.05 14.36 -4.21
N LEU A 134 -9.33 14.31 -3.84
CA LEU A 134 -10.44 14.10 -4.77
C LEU A 134 -10.99 15.44 -5.23
N ALA A 135 -10.97 15.69 -6.54
CA ALA A 135 -11.66 16.83 -7.14
C ALA A 135 -13.18 16.67 -6.99
N GLY A 136 -13.89 17.79 -6.84
CA GLY A 136 -15.34 17.82 -6.70
C GLY A 136 -15.85 19.13 -6.12
N PRO A 137 -17.17 19.38 -6.21
CA PRO A 137 -17.75 20.62 -5.72
C PRO A 137 -17.45 20.82 -4.23
N ILE A 138 -17.30 22.08 -3.84
CA ILE A 138 -17.16 22.46 -2.43
C ILE A 138 -18.55 22.68 -1.85
N GLU A 139 -19.07 21.65 -1.21
CA GLU A 139 -20.38 21.69 -0.56
C GLU A 139 -20.33 22.50 0.74
N ARG A 140 -21.43 23.20 1.04
CA ARG A 140 -21.60 23.88 2.31
C ARG A 140 -21.67 22.88 3.47
N GLY A 141 -21.19 23.26 4.64
CA GLY A 141 -21.29 22.47 5.88
C GLY A 141 -19.96 22.40 6.63
N THR A 142 -19.91 21.52 7.62
CA THR A 142 -18.74 21.35 8.49
C THR A 142 -17.75 20.36 7.87
N TRP A 143 -16.70 20.88 7.26
CA TRP A 143 -15.55 20.10 6.80
C TRP A 143 -14.61 19.82 7.96
N HIS A 144 -13.75 18.81 7.84
CA HIS A 144 -12.80 18.46 8.88
C HIS A 144 -11.40 18.30 8.30
N VAL A 145 -10.49 19.24 8.62
CA VAL A 145 -9.06 19.03 8.37
C VAL A 145 -8.56 18.04 9.41
N ILE A 146 -8.13 16.86 8.99
CA ILE A 146 -7.56 15.84 9.87
C ILE A 146 -6.06 16.10 10.02
N LEU A 147 -5.59 16.11 11.26
CA LEU A 147 -4.19 16.18 11.66
C LEU A 147 -3.81 14.87 12.32
N GLY A 148 -2.77 14.21 11.82
CA GLY A 148 -2.24 12.96 12.37
C GLY A 148 -0.86 13.16 12.97
N PRO A 149 -0.71 13.48 14.28
CA PRO A 149 0.60 13.58 14.91
C PRO A 149 1.24 12.18 14.93
N TYR A 150 2.11 11.91 13.94
CA TYR A 150 2.72 10.62 13.71
C TYR A 150 3.83 10.35 14.73
N THR A 151 4.68 11.35 14.94
CA THR A 151 5.63 11.38 16.06
C THR A 151 5.63 12.76 16.70
N VAL A 152 5.64 12.80 18.03
CA VAL A 152 5.74 14.04 18.82
C VAL A 152 6.99 13.94 19.69
N ALA A 153 7.92 14.87 19.45
CA ALA A 153 9.16 15.00 20.21
C ALA A 153 8.86 15.30 21.70
N PRO A 154 9.77 14.97 22.63
CA PRO A 154 9.59 15.26 24.06
C PRO A 154 9.28 16.72 24.38
N GLN A 155 9.74 17.65 23.54
CA GLN A 155 9.50 19.08 23.65
C GLN A 155 8.10 19.52 23.17
N GLY A 156 7.26 18.59 22.71
CA GLY A 156 5.97 18.86 22.09
C GLY A 156 6.08 19.35 20.64
N MET A 157 4.92 19.57 20.03
CA MET A 157 4.80 20.00 18.64
C MET A 157 3.82 21.15 18.52
N ASN A 158 4.31 22.35 18.22
CA ASN A 158 3.45 23.48 17.87
C ASN A 158 3.11 23.40 16.38
N TYR A 159 1.83 23.56 16.04
CA TYR A 159 1.36 23.56 14.66
C TYR A 159 0.57 24.82 14.31
N ARG A 160 0.53 25.12 13.02
CA ARG A 160 -0.28 26.17 12.40
C ARG A 160 -0.93 25.63 11.13
N VAL A 161 -2.22 25.89 10.96
CA VAL A 161 -3.01 25.56 9.76
C VAL A 161 -3.66 26.85 9.25
N ASP A 162 -3.35 27.23 8.02
CA ASP A 162 -4.01 28.32 7.31
C ASP A 162 -5.02 27.72 6.33
N ILE A 163 -6.29 28.11 6.47
CA ILE A 163 -7.41 27.64 5.64
C ILE A 163 -7.91 28.83 4.84
N THR A 164 -7.87 28.72 3.51
CA THR A 164 -8.33 29.74 2.57
C THR A 164 -9.52 29.22 1.79
N LEU A 165 -10.64 29.94 1.85
CA LEU A 165 -11.83 29.70 1.03
C LEU A 165 -11.88 30.74 -0.08
N ARG A 166 -11.92 30.29 -1.34
CA ARG A 166 -12.08 31.16 -2.50
C ARG A 166 -13.52 31.13 -2.98
N PHE A 167 -14.13 32.30 -3.13
CA PHE A 167 -15.54 32.43 -3.49
C PHE A 167 -15.72 32.66 -5.00
N GLY A 168 -16.85 32.20 -5.53
CA GLY A 168 -17.28 32.45 -6.90
C GLY A 168 -17.92 31.23 -7.54
N GLU A 169 -18.18 31.34 -8.84
CA GLU A 169 -18.74 30.23 -9.61
C GLU A 169 -17.77 29.03 -9.64
N PRO A 170 -18.26 27.80 -9.39
CA PRO A 170 -17.46 26.59 -9.56
C PRO A 170 -16.95 26.47 -11.00
N GLY A 171 -15.71 26.00 -11.16
CA GLY A 171 -15.19 25.60 -12.46
C GLY A 171 -15.90 24.36 -13.02
N PRO A 172 -15.53 23.91 -14.24
CA PRO A 172 -16.09 22.70 -14.82
C PRO A 172 -15.85 21.48 -13.92
N LYS A 173 -16.73 20.48 -14.00
CA LYS A 173 -16.57 19.23 -13.24
C LYS A 173 -15.37 18.43 -13.75
N PHE A 174 -14.57 17.91 -12.83
CA PHE A 174 -13.53 16.93 -13.11
C PHE A 174 -14.07 15.72 -13.90
N VAL A 175 -13.33 15.28 -14.91
CA VAL A 175 -13.67 14.13 -15.75
C VAL A 175 -12.69 13.00 -15.44
N SER A 176 -13.22 11.91 -14.88
CA SER A 176 -12.42 10.72 -14.61
C SER A 176 -12.13 9.94 -15.89
N ASN A 177 -10.89 9.50 -16.04
CA ASN A 177 -10.37 8.65 -17.08
C ASN A 177 -9.64 7.43 -16.47
N PRO A 178 -10.36 6.44 -15.92
CA PRO A 178 -9.75 5.27 -15.29
C PRO A 178 -9.13 4.30 -16.30
N ALA A 179 -8.23 3.44 -15.84
CA ALA A 179 -7.65 2.38 -16.68
C ALA A 179 -8.71 1.34 -17.12
N PRO A 180 -8.58 0.78 -18.34
CA PRO A 180 -9.32 -0.41 -18.74
C PRO A 180 -9.00 -1.62 -17.83
N THR A 181 -9.96 -2.52 -17.66
CA THR A 181 -9.79 -3.75 -16.85
C THR A 181 -9.05 -4.89 -17.59
N ARG A 182 -8.61 -4.65 -18.82
CA ARG A 182 -7.89 -5.59 -19.69
C ARG A 182 -6.92 -4.82 -20.57
N ALA A 183 -5.75 -5.39 -20.79
CA ALA A 183 -4.80 -4.97 -21.83
C ALA A 183 -4.61 -6.10 -22.85
N LYS A 184 -3.86 -5.85 -23.92
CA LYS A 184 -3.57 -6.85 -24.96
C LYS A 184 -2.65 -7.93 -24.39
N GLY A 185 -3.24 -9.03 -23.98
CA GLY A 185 -2.51 -10.21 -23.53
C GLY A 185 -2.06 -11.14 -24.66
N ARG A 186 -1.51 -12.27 -24.22
CA ARG A 186 -1.02 -13.39 -25.05
C ARG A 186 -1.76 -14.69 -24.73
N GLY A 187 -2.96 -14.59 -24.15
CA GLY A 187 -3.73 -15.73 -23.64
C GLY A 187 -3.06 -16.35 -22.43
N ARG A 188 -3.25 -17.65 -22.20
CA ARG A 188 -2.75 -18.31 -21.00
C ARG A 188 -1.23 -18.35 -21.00
N ALA A 189 -0.61 -17.59 -20.09
CA ALA A 189 0.83 -17.38 -20.04
C ALA A 189 1.29 -16.91 -18.66
N TRP A 190 2.61 -16.83 -18.51
CA TRP A 190 3.25 -16.12 -17.40
C TRP A 190 3.36 -14.64 -17.74
N TYR A 191 2.84 -13.77 -16.87
CA TYR A 191 2.85 -12.31 -16.99
C TYR A 191 3.66 -11.68 -15.85
N ARG A 192 4.45 -10.65 -16.17
CA ARG A 192 5.31 -9.96 -15.20
C ARG A 192 4.62 -8.71 -14.67
N GLY A 193 4.71 -8.45 -13.38
CA GLY A 193 4.22 -7.19 -12.84
C GLY A 193 4.53 -6.93 -11.39
N ASP A 194 4.34 -5.67 -11.04
CA ASP A 194 4.74 -5.07 -9.76
C ASP A 194 3.50 -4.51 -9.07
N GLY A 195 3.21 -5.05 -7.88
CA GLY A 195 2.01 -4.83 -7.11
C GLY A 195 2.11 -3.72 -6.07
N HIS A 196 3.27 -3.09 -5.91
CA HIS A 196 3.50 -2.11 -4.86
C HIS A 196 4.27 -0.90 -5.40
N LEU A 197 3.55 0.16 -5.76
CA LEU A 197 4.10 1.31 -6.47
C LEU A 197 3.40 2.61 -6.08
N HIS A 198 4.21 3.67 -5.98
CA HIS A 198 3.79 5.01 -5.57
C HIS A 198 4.07 6.04 -6.66
N THR A 199 3.19 7.04 -6.75
CA THR A 199 3.37 8.20 -7.63
C THR A 199 3.33 9.48 -6.82
N VAL A 200 3.34 10.62 -7.52
CA VAL A 200 3.03 11.92 -6.95
C VAL A 200 1.63 12.01 -6.32
N TYR A 201 0.82 10.95 -6.26
CA TYR A 201 -0.47 10.94 -5.57
C TYR A 201 -0.37 10.55 -4.09
N SER A 202 0.70 9.87 -3.68
CA SER A 202 1.13 9.73 -2.28
C SER A 202 2.46 10.46 -2.07
N ASP A 203 3.52 9.75 -1.71
CA ASP A 203 4.87 10.23 -1.43
C ASP A 203 5.91 9.78 -2.46
N GLY A 204 5.44 9.23 -3.58
CA GLY A 204 6.25 9.00 -4.76
C GLY A 204 6.62 10.31 -5.48
N HIS A 205 7.70 10.24 -6.26
CA HIS A 205 8.22 11.38 -7.03
C HIS A 205 8.00 11.22 -8.54
N ARG A 206 7.58 10.04 -9.00
CA ARG A 206 7.23 9.81 -10.40
C ARG A 206 5.80 10.26 -10.68
N THR A 207 5.61 10.93 -11.80
CA THR A 207 4.28 11.10 -12.39
C THR A 207 3.74 9.76 -12.88
N PRO A 208 2.41 9.61 -13.04
CA PRO A 208 1.80 8.44 -13.66
C PRO A 208 2.42 8.07 -15.01
N THR A 209 2.72 9.05 -15.86
CA THR A 209 3.42 8.85 -17.15
C THR A 209 4.80 8.25 -16.97
N GLU A 210 5.61 8.80 -16.05
CA GLU A 210 6.96 8.29 -15.78
C GLU A 210 6.94 6.89 -15.18
N LEU A 211 5.99 6.60 -14.29
CA LEU A 211 5.83 5.28 -13.71
C LEU A 211 5.45 4.24 -14.78
N ALA A 212 4.46 4.55 -15.62
CA ALA A 212 4.04 3.66 -16.70
C ALA A 212 5.14 3.44 -17.75
N ALA A 213 5.98 4.45 -18.00
CA ALA A 213 7.16 4.31 -18.86
C ALA A 213 8.23 3.42 -18.21
N ALA A 214 8.49 3.59 -16.90
CA ALA A 214 9.44 2.78 -16.15
C ALA A 214 9.01 1.30 -16.09
N ALA A 215 7.71 1.03 -15.88
CA ALA A 215 7.15 -0.32 -15.89
C ALA A 215 7.37 -1.03 -17.23
N ARG A 216 7.11 -0.33 -18.36
CA ARG A 216 7.39 -0.86 -19.70
C ARG A 216 8.88 -1.10 -19.93
N ALA A 217 9.73 -0.17 -19.48
CA ALA A 217 11.18 -0.31 -19.60
C ALA A 217 11.72 -1.51 -18.78
N ALA A 218 11.07 -1.82 -17.66
CA ALA A 218 11.36 -3.00 -16.83
C ALA A 218 10.80 -4.31 -17.42
N GLY A 219 10.03 -4.26 -18.52
CA GLY A 219 9.43 -5.43 -19.16
C GLY A 219 8.23 -6.00 -18.40
N LEU A 220 7.51 -5.15 -17.66
CA LEU A 220 6.29 -5.52 -16.95
C LEU A 220 5.08 -5.48 -17.89
N ASP A 221 4.20 -6.47 -17.75
CA ASP A 221 2.90 -6.57 -18.42
C ASP A 221 1.78 -5.89 -17.61
N TRP A 222 1.94 -5.81 -16.28
CA TRP A 222 0.99 -5.17 -15.38
C TRP A 222 1.67 -4.45 -14.22
N ILE A 223 0.96 -3.47 -13.66
CA ILE A 223 1.29 -2.81 -12.39
C ILE A 223 0.03 -2.62 -11.53
N ILE A 224 0.21 -2.48 -10.22
CA ILE A 224 -0.84 -2.02 -9.32
C ILE A 224 -0.41 -0.69 -8.71
N SER A 225 -1.22 0.34 -8.87
CA SER A 225 -1.00 1.66 -8.23
C SER A 225 -1.55 1.59 -6.81
N THR A 226 -0.68 1.76 -5.81
CA THR A 226 -1.00 1.53 -4.39
C THR A 226 -0.66 2.76 -3.56
N GLU A 227 -1.15 3.92 -3.97
CA GLU A 227 -0.91 5.17 -3.25
C GLU A 227 -1.33 5.05 -1.78
N HIS A 228 -0.55 5.62 -0.86
CA HIS A 228 -0.87 5.62 0.56
C HIS A 228 -2.21 6.28 0.86
N ASN A 229 -3.15 5.48 1.39
CA ASN A 229 -4.38 5.95 2.03
C ASN A 229 -5.28 6.84 1.16
N THR A 230 -5.19 6.73 -0.17
CA THR A 230 -5.98 7.54 -1.11
C THR A 230 -6.24 6.82 -2.43
N PRO A 231 -7.47 6.86 -2.97
CA PRO A 231 -7.78 6.26 -4.27
C PRO A 231 -7.57 7.25 -5.42
N ALA A 232 -7.05 8.47 -5.17
CA ALA A 232 -7.11 9.58 -6.11
C ALA A 232 -6.46 9.27 -7.47
N ALA A 233 -5.38 8.47 -7.50
CA ALA A 233 -4.73 8.07 -8.76
C ALA A 233 -5.61 7.19 -9.66
N SER A 234 -6.57 6.44 -9.10
CA SER A 234 -7.45 5.53 -9.86
C SER A 234 -8.28 6.23 -10.93
N HIS A 235 -8.46 7.56 -10.82
CA HIS A 235 -9.29 8.35 -11.70
C HIS A 235 -8.62 8.79 -13.00
N GLN A 236 -7.33 8.52 -13.23
CA GLN A 236 -6.56 9.09 -14.35
C GLN A 236 -5.70 8.07 -15.13
N TRP A 237 -5.66 6.81 -14.71
CA TRP A 237 -4.76 5.82 -15.30
C TRP A 237 -5.04 5.47 -16.77
N GLY A 238 -6.22 5.82 -17.31
CA GLY A 238 -6.64 5.49 -18.67
C GLY A 238 -5.69 6.00 -19.76
N GLU A 239 -5.16 7.21 -19.61
CA GLU A 239 -4.19 7.80 -20.56
C GLU A 239 -2.80 7.14 -20.54
N HIS A 240 -2.49 6.41 -19.46
CA HIS A 240 -1.14 5.85 -19.23
C HIS A 240 -1.08 4.34 -19.52
N ALA A 241 -2.22 3.66 -19.47
CA ALA A 241 -2.34 2.22 -19.72
C ALA A 241 -2.01 1.85 -21.16
N GLY A 242 -2.49 2.61 -22.15
CA GLY A 242 -2.39 2.23 -23.56
C GLY A 242 -3.06 0.86 -23.82
N ASP A 243 -2.63 0.17 -24.88
CA ASP A 243 -3.14 -1.16 -25.21
C ASP A 243 -2.30 -2.29 -24.59
N ASP A 244 -1.11 -1.99 -24.05
CA ASP A 244 -0.05 -2.96 -23.75
C ASP A 244 0.24 -3.16 -22.26
N LEU A 245 -0.14 -2.22 -21.39
CA LEU A 245 0.11 -2.29 -19.95
C LEU A 245 -1.21 -2.34 -19.19
N LEU A 246 -1.41 -3.40 -18.39
CA LEU A 246 -2.54 -3.48 -17.47
C LEU A 246 -2.23 -2.69 -16.20
N ILE A 247 -3.00 -1.64 -15.92
CA ILE A 247 -2.87 -0.86 -14.69
C ILE A 247 -4.06 -1.17 -13.80
N VAL A 248 -3.79 -1.82 -12.66
CA VAL A 248 -4.80 -2.19 -11.67
C VAL A 248 -4.83 -1.12 -10.57
N ASN A 249 -6.02 -0.77 -10.10
CA ASN A 249 -6.13 0.11 -8.95
C ASN A 249 -5.90 -0.67 -7.65
N GLY A 250 -5.20 -0.05 -6.72
CA GLY A 250 -5.11 -0.48 -5.34
C GLY A 250 -4.92 0.72 -4.41
N GLU A 251 -4.65 0.40 -3.16
CA GLU A 251 -4.34 1.37 -2.11
C GLU A 251 -3.38 0.69 -1.12
N GLU A 252 -2.25 1.32 -0.79
CA GLU A 252 -1.49 0.86 0.38
C GLU A 252 -2.13 1.46 1.62
N VAL A 253 -2.83 0.62 2.38
CA VAL A 253 -3.44 1.02 3.64
C VAL A 253 -2.33 1.07 4.70
N THR A 254 -1.90 2.28 5.00
CA THR A 254 -0.77 2.58 5.85
C THR A 254 -1.26 2.92 7.25
N THR A 255 -1.34 1.88 8.08
CA THR A 255 -1.72 1.98 9.49
C THR A 255 -0.48 2.21 10.37
N ARG A 256 -0.69 2.42 11.67
CA ARG A 256 0.40 2.48 12.67
C ARG A 256 0.82 1.10 13.21
N SER A 257 0.31 0.01 12.62
CA SER A 257 0.46 -1.40 13.05
C SER A 257 0.84 -2.35 11.90
N GLY A 258 1.34 -1.79 10.79
CA GLY A 258 1.66 -2.49 9.57
C GLY A 258 1.00 -1.85 8.35
N HIS A 259 1.63 -2.00 7.20
CA HIS A 259 1.07 -1.57 5.93
C HIS A 259 0.52 -2.75 5.16
N TRP A 260 -0.52 -2.53 4.37
CA TRP A 260 -1.08 -3.57 3.52
C TRP A 260 -1.69 -3.02 2.23
N PRO A 261 -1.18 -3.43 1.07
CA PRO A 261 -1.82 -3.19 -0.20
C PRO A 261 -3.17 -3.92 -0.30
N ALA A 262 -4.21 -3.15 -0.60
CA ALA A 262 -5.49 -3.62 -1.11
C ALA A 262 -5.43 -3.60 -2.64
N TRP A 263 -5.33 -4.76 -3.27
CA TRP A 263 -5.22 -4.89 -4.73
C TRP A 263 -6.58 -5.11 -5.38
N GLY A 264 -6.79 -4.56 -6.59
CA GLY A 264 -7.99 -4.83 -7.38
C GLY A 264 -9.21 -3.99 -6.99
N LEU A 265 -8.99 -2.78 -6.50
CA LEU A 265 -10.09 -1.91 -6.05
C LEU A 265 -10.87 -1.30 -7.23
N PRO A 266 -12.19 -1.09 -7.10
CA PRO A 266 -12.92 -0.23 -8.03
C PRO A 266 -12.38 1.21 -8.01
N VAL A 267 -12.58 1.93 -9.12
CA VAL A 267 -12.20 3.34 -9.24
C VAL A 267 -12.84 4.15 -8.11
N GLY A 268 -12.03 4.94 -7.39
CA GLY A 268 -12.48 5.78 -6.28
C GLY A 268 -12.82 5.03 -4.98
N ARG A 269 -12.66 3.70 -4.91
CA ARG A 269 -12.86 2.95 -3.66
C ARG A 269 -11.69 3.22 -2.72
N TRP A 270 -11.98 3.84 -1.57
CA TRP A 270 -11.03 4.14 -0.51
C TRP A 270 -11.18 3.13 0.64
N ILE A 271 -10.09 2.69 1.24
CA ILE A 271 -10.10 1.84 2.43
C ILE A 271 -9.51 2.62 3.61
N ASP A 272 -10.26 2.71 4.70
CA ASP A 272 -9.84 3.54 5.82
C ASP A 272 -8.70 2.89 6.60
N TRP A 273 -7.67 3.65 6.95
CA TRP A 273 -6.46 3.18 7.66
C TRP A 273 -6.47 3.51 9.17
N ARG A 274 -7.48 4.25 9.64
CA ARG A 274 -7.50 4.95 10.94
C ARG A 274 -7.81 4.01 12.13
N TYR A 275 -7.15 2.86 12.20
CA TYR A 275 -7.28 1.84 13.24
C TYR A 275 -5.92 1.18 13.55
N ARG A 276 -5.87 0.34 14.59
CA ARG A 276 -4.66 -0.37 15.04
C ARG A 276 -4.85 -1.89 15.15
N ALA A 277 -3.75 -2.64 15.29
CA ALA A 277 -3.80 -4.11 15.44
C ALA A 277 -4.45 -4.60 16.74
N ASN A 278 -4.52 -3.76 17.77
CA ASN A 278 -5.30 -4.06 18.98
C ASN A 278 -6.83 -3.92 18.78
N GLU A 279 -7.27 -3.49 17.60
CA GLU A 279 -8.66 -3.43 17.14
C GLU A 279 -8.90 -4.45 16.00
N PRO A 280 -8.71 -5.77 16.23
CA PRO A 280 -8.73 -6.77 15.17
C PRO A 280 -10.08 -6.90 14.44
N GLY A 281 -11.16 -6.41 15.05
CA GLY A 281 -12.49 -6.33 14.41
C GLY A 281 -12.49 -5.34 13.24
N GLU A 282 -11.81 -4.21 13.36
CA GLU A 282 -11.73 -3.21 12.29
C GLU A 282 -10.83 -3.71 11.16
N PHE A 283 -9.69 -4.33 11.46
CA PHE A 283 -8.89 -4.96 10.42
C PHE A 283 -9.69 -6.01 9.64
N ARG A 284 -10.42 -6.89 10.34
CA ARG A 284 -11.28 -7.88 9.66
C ARG A 284 -12.36 -7.22 8.81
N ARG A 285 -12.99 -6.15 9.31
CA ARG A 285 -14.01 -5.39 8.57
C ARG A 285 -13.46 -4.84 7.25
N PHE A 286 -12.27 -4.23 7.25
CA PHE A 286 -11.68 -3.69 6.02
C PHE A 286 -11.15 -4.78 5.08
N VAL A 287 -10.67 -5.90 5.62
CA VAL A 287 -10.38 -7.11 4.82
C VAL A 287 -11.64 -7.60 4.10
N ASP A 288 -12.75 -7.76 4.83
CA ASP A 288 -14.04 -8.18 4.27
C ASP A 288 -14.56 -7.19 3.22
N GLU A 289 -14.29 -5.90 3.43
CA GLU A 289 -14.63 -4.86 2.48
C GLU A 289 -13.88 -5.00 1.16
N VAL A 290 -12.56 -5.22 1.20
CA VAL A 290 -11.75 -5.47 0.00
C VAL A 290 -12.21 -6.75 -0.71
N HIS A 291 -12.50 -7.81 0.04
CA HIS A 291 -13.03 -9.05 -0.53
C HIS A 291 -14.41 -8.89 -1.16
N SER A 292 -15.25 -7.99 -0.64
CA SER A 292 -16.60 -7.74 -1.19
C SER A 292 -16.60 -7.19 -2.63
N VAL A 293 -15.48 -6.61 -3.06
CA VAL A 293 -15.27 -6.08 -4.42
C VAL A 293 -14.35 -6.96 -5.25
N GLY A 294 -14.01 -8.16 -4.77
CA GLY A 294 -13.13 -9.11 -5.46
C GLY A 294 -11.63 -8.78 -5.36
N GLY A 295 -11.25 -7.84 -4.50
CA GLY A 295 -9.86 -7.46 -4.26
C GLY A 295 -9.09 -8.47 -3.40
N LEU A 296 -7.78 -8.26 -3.29
CA LEU A 296 -6.86 -9.04 -2.45
C LEU A 296 -6.21 -8.16 -1.38
N VAL A 297 -5.88 -8.76 -0.25
CA VAL A 297 -5.17 -8.12 0.86
C VAL A 297 -3.75 -8.68 0.95
N VAL A 298 -2.73 -7.82 0.94
CA VAL A 298 -1.32 -8.23 1.01
C VAL A 298 -0.68 -7.69 2.28
N ALA A 299 -0.01 -8.55 3.06
CA ALA A 299 0.86 -8.06 4.13
C ALA A 299 2.15 -7.51 3.51
N ALA A 300 2.30 -6.18 3.47
CA ALA A 300 3.48 -5.55 2.90
C ALA A 300 4.67 -5.63 3.84
N HIS A 301 5.86 -5.79 3.24
CA HIS A 301 7.20 -5.73 3.82
C HIS A 301 7.25 -5.94 5.35
N PRO A 302 6.84 -7.11 5.88
CA PRO A 302 6.45 -7.27 7.28
C PRO A 302 7.55 -6.97 8.31
N ASN A 303 8.80 -7.04 7.87
CA ASN A 303 9.99 -6.82 8.67
C ASN A 303 10.78 -5.56 8.30
N ALA A 304 10.25 -4.71 7.40
CA ALA A 304 10.93 -3.50 6.97
C ALA A 304 11.26 -2.57 8.16
N PRO A 305 12.47 -1.99 8.21
CA PRO A 305 12.92 -1.18 9.33
C PRO A 305 12.38 0.27 9.27
N CYS A 306 11.08 0.44 9.03
CA CYS A 306 10.39 1.72 9.06
C CYS A 306 9.37 1.81 10.21
N LEU A 307 9.15 3.03 10.69
CA LEU A 307 8.20 3.29 11.76
C LEU A 307 6.80 2.98 11.23
N GLY A 308 6.02 2.17 11.95
CA GLY A 308 4.65 1.80 11.58
C GLY A 308 4.54 0.61 10.61
N CYS A 309 5.65 0.15 10.03
CA CYS A 309 5.67 -0.92 9.02
C CYS A 309 5.63 -2.32 9.62
N SER A 310 6.15 -2.51 10.85
CA SER A 310 6.15 -3.80 11.54
C SER A 310 4.76 -4.44 11.49
N TRP A 311 4.67 -5.63 10.90
CA TRP A 311 3.40 -6.31 10.74
C TRP A 311 2.88 -6.85 12.08
N GLU A 312 1.83 -6.22 12.62
CA GLU A 312 1.20 -6.62 13.89
C GLU A 312 -0.13 -7.38 13.69
N PHE A 313 -0.66 -7.37 12.45
CA PHE A 313 -1.92 -8.02 12.13
C PHE A 313 -1.78 -9.54 11.94
N ARG A 314 -2.91 -10.24 11.82
CA ARG A 314 -2.93 -11.69 11.65
C ARG A 314 -2.73 -12.08 10.18
N TYR A 315 -1.70 -12.85 9.88
CA TYR A 315 -1.48 -13.45 8.54
C TYR A 315 -2.62 -14.36 8.07
N SER A 316 -3.48 -14.87 8.95
CA SER A 316 -4.63 -15.70 8.56
C SER A 316 -5.76 -14.93 7.86
N LEU A 317 -5.62 -13.61 7.74
CA LEU A 317 -6.62 -12.72 7.13
C LEU A 317 -6.17 -12.14 5.79
N VAL A 318 -4.92 -12.35 5.38
CA VAL A 318 -4.37 -11.82 4.12
C VAL A 318 -4.34 -12.90 3.04
N ASP A 319 -4.36 -12.46 1.78
CA ASP A 319 -4.30 -13.32 0.59
C ASP A 319 -2.88 -13.53 0.07
N ALA A 320 -1.94 -12.64 0.41
CA ALA A 320 -0.52 -12.76 0.09
C ALA A 320 0.38 -12.09 1.15
N ILE A 321 1.66 -12.44 1.13
CA ILE A 321 2.70 -11.81 1.95
C ILE A 321 3.83 -11.34 1.02
N GLU A 322 4.16 -10.06 1.08
CA GLU A 322 5.32 -9.49 0.40
C GLU A 322 6.59 -9.91 1.16
N VAL A 323 7.30 -10.89 0.63
CA VAL A 323 8.50 -11.46 1.28
C VAL A 323 9.80 -10.87 0.74
N TRP A 324 9.68 -10.02 -0.28
CA TRP A 324 10.80 -9.33 -0.91
C TRP A 324 10.33 -7.96 -1.38
N ASN A 325 10.89 -6.90 -0.79
CA ASN A 325 10.58 -5.52 -1.07
C ASN A 325 11.84 -4.74 -1.47
N GLY A 326 11.92 -4.29 -2.72
CA GLY A 326 13.08 -3.52 -3.18
C GLY A 326 14.40 -4.32 -3.26
N PRO A 327 15.56 -3.66 -3.10
CA PRO A 327 16.86 -4.33 -3.04
C PRO A 327 16.96 -5.31 -1.86
N TRP A 328 17.49 -6.51 -2.12
CA TRP A 328 17.55 -7.58 -1.12
C TRP A 328 18.36 -7.23 0.14
N THR A 329 17.71 -7.21 1.29
CA THR A 329 18.30 -6.94 2.61
C THR A 329 17.92 -7.99 3.65
N LEU A 330 18.43 -7.85 4.88
CA LEU A 330 18.18 -8.80 5.98
C LEU A 330 16.68 -8.91 6.34
N ASP A 331 15.93 -7.84 6.24
CA ASP A 331 14.48 -7.83 6.50
C ASP A 331 13.69 -8.67 5.49
N ASP A 332 14.10 -8.73 4.22
CA ASP A 332 13.53 -9.67 3.24
C ASP A 332 13.85 -11.13 3.65
N GLU A 333 15.09 -11.40 4.07
CA GLU A 333 15.48 -12.72 4.55
C GLU A 333 14.65 -13.15 5.76
N LEU A 334 14.38 -12.24 6.70
CA LEU A 334 13.48 -12.48 7.84
C LEU A 334 12.03 -12.70 7.40
N SER A 335 11.56 -11.95 6.40
CA SER A 335 10.21 -12.10 5.83
C SER A 335 10.04 -13.46 5.16
N VAL A 336 11.03 -13.92 4.38
CA VAL A 336 11.04 -15.28 3.81
C VAL A 336 11.06 -16.35 4.91
N GLN A 337 11.84 -16.17 5.98
CA GLN A 337 11.86 -17.12 7.10
C GLN A 337 10.51 -17.20 7.83
N ALA A 338 9.87 -16.05 8.05
CA ALA A 338 8.54 -15.97 8.66
C ALA A 338 7.48 -16.67 7.79
N TRP A 339 7.49 -16.40 6.48
CA TRP A 339 6.62 -17.06 5.51
C TRP A 339 6.87 -18.57 5.41
N ASP A 340 8.12 -19.00 5.32
CA ASP A 340 8.50 -20.41 5.26
C ASP A 340 8.05 -21.17 6.51
N LYS A 341 8.10 -20.53 7.68
CA LYS A 341 7.53 -21.09 8.91
C LYS A 341 6.01 -21.30 8.81
N LEU A 342 5.26 -20.33 8.26
CA LEU A 342 3.82 -20.50 8.05
C LEU A 342 3.53 -21.69 7.12
N LEU A 343 4.30 -21.81 6.03
CA LEU A 343 4.20 -22.91 5.09
C LEU A 343 4.50 -24.28 5.74
N ARG A 344 5.55 -24.38 6.57
CA ARG A 344 5.88 -25.59 7.35
C ARG A 344 4.79 -25.98 8.36
N ASP A 345 4.14 -24.98 8.95
CA ASP A 345 3.02 -25.16 9.88
C ASP A 345 1.70 -25.53 9.17
N GLY A 346 1.71 -25.72 7.84
CA GLY A 346 0.52 -26.04 7.05
C GLY A 346 -0.43 -24.86 6.83
N ARG A 347 0.03 -23.62 7.07
CA ARG A 347 -0.72 -22.38 6.85
C ARG A 347 -0.14 -21.67 5.64
N TRP A 348 -0.49 -22.14 4.46
CA TRP A 348 0.02 -21.54 3.24
C TRP A 348 -0.74 -20.26 2.88
N VAL A 349 0.02 -19.20 2.68
CA VAL A 349 -0.37 -17.93 2.05
C VAL A 349 0.64 -17.68 0.94
N PRO A 350 0.22 -17.32 -0.29
CA PRO A 350 1.13 -16.97 -1.38
C PRO A 350 2.19 -15.93 -0.99
N ALA A 351 3.43 -16.17 -1.42
CA ALA A 351 4.49 -15.17 -1.38
C ALA A 351 4.44 -14.30 -2.65
N VAL A 352 4.56 -12.99 -2.46
CA VAL A 352 4.72 -11.97 -3.51
C VAL A 352 5.98 -11.13 -3.24
N GLY A 353 6.39 -10.31 -4.19
CA GLY A 353 7.49 -9.39 -4.03
C GLY A 353 7.40 -8.27 -5.04
N ASP A 354 7.58 -7.05 -4.55
CA ASP A 354 7.26 -5.81 -5.25
C ASP A 354 8.30 -4.73 -4.93
N SER A 355 8.39 -3.68 -5.77
CA SER A 355 9.53 -2.76 -5.68
C SER A 355 9.39 -1.63 -4.67
N ASP A 356 8.15 -1.28 -4.32
CA ASP A 356 7.81 -0.13 -3.48
C ASP A 356 8.56 1.15 -3.92
N ALA A 357 8.53 1.37 -5.24
CA ALA A 357 9.37 2.36 -5.89
C ALA A 357 8.82 3.79 -5.76
N HIS A 358 9.24 4.49 -4.71
CA HIS A 358 8.91 5.89 -4.47
C HIS A 358 9.70 6.88 -5.33
N ASN A 359 10.99 6.62 -5.59
CA ASN A 359 11.93 7.61 -6.12
C ASN A 359 12.53 7.17 -7.47
N PRO A 360 13.01 8.10 -8.32
CA PRO A 360 13.70 7.76 -9.58
C PRO A 360 14.90 6.80 -9.42
N ALA A 361 15.53 6.79 -8.25
CA ALA A 361 16.62 5.87 -7.90
C ALA A 361 16.15 4.46 -7.54
N HIS A 362 14.88 4.29 -7.15
CA HIS A 362 14.28 2.97 -6.91
C HIS A 362 13.93 2.35 -8.25
N VAL A 363 14.32 1.09 -8.44
CA VAL A 363 14.09 0.36 -9.69
C VAL A 363 12.69 -0.21 -9.66
N VAL A 364 11.81 0.27 -10.55
CA VAL A 364 10.49 -0.33 -10.77
C VAL A 364 10.66 -1.78 -11.23
N GLY A 365 9.96 -2.72 -10.59
CA GLY A 365 10.06 -4.15 -10.85
C GLY A 365 11.27 -4.86 -10.24
N LEU A 366 11.94 -4.26 -9.25
CA LEU A 366 12.94 -4.93 -8.42
C LEU A 366 12.43 -5.12 -6.98
N PRO A 367 11.98 -6.32 -6.61
CA PRO A 367 11.60 -7.42 -7.50
C PRO A 367 10.24 -7.17 -8.19
N HIS A 368 9.80 -8.15 -8.99
CA HIS A 368 8.44 -8.23 -9.49
C HIS A 368 7.94 -9.67 -9.45
N ASN A 369 6.63 -9.82 -9.60
CA ASN A 369 5.92 -11.08 -9.70
C ASN A 369 5.86 -11.57 -11.14
N VAL A 370 5.98 -12.87 -11.34
CA VAL A 370 5.74 -13.58 -12.59
C VAL A 370 4.59 -14.54 -12.36
N VAL A 371 3.39 -14.14 -12.77
CA VAL A 371 2.12 -14.82 -12.47
C VAL A 371 1.58 -15.57 -13.68
N HIS A 372 1.15 -16.81 -13.48
CA HIS A 372 0.46 -17.58 -14.51
C HIS A 372 -1.04 -17.25 -14.50
N ALA A 373 -1.52 -16.63 -15.57
CA ALA A 373 -2.89 -16.16 -15.72
C ALA A 373 -3.48 -16.63 -17.06
N GLU A 374 -4.82 -16.67 -17.15
CA GLU A 374 -5.54 -17.06 -18.37
C GLU A 374 -5.43 -16.00 -19.48
N ASP A 375 -5.31 -14.72 -19.11
CA ASP A 375 -5.00 -13.61 -20.01
C ASP A 375 -4.56 -12.37 -19.21
N LEU A 376 -4.24 -11.26 -19.89
CA LEU A 376 -3.86 -9.98 -19.27
C LEU A 376 -5.08 -9.13 -18.87
N ALA A 377 -5.82 -9.59 -17.85
CA ALA A 377 -6.97 -8.89 -17.27
C ALA A 377 -6.90 -8.88 -15.74
N VAL A 378 -7.54 -7.88 -15.10
CA VAL A 378 -7.49 -7.69 -13.64
C VAL A 378 -7.83 -8.98 -12.89
N GLU A 379 -8.98 -9.59 -13.20
CA GLU A 379 -9.46 -10.80 -12.52
C GLU A 379 -8.51 -11.99 -12.72
N ASP A 380 -7.95 -12.16 -13.92
CA ASP A 380 -7.05 -13.26 -14.26
C ASP A 380 -5.71 -13.15 -13.51
N ILE A 381 -5.16 -11.93 -13.42
CA ILE A 381 -3.92 -11.64 -12.68
C ILE A 381 -4.13 -11.86 -11.17
N LEU A 382 -5.20 -11.30 -10.58
CA LEU A 382 -5.50 -11.46 -9.16
C LEU A 382 -5.76 -12.92 -8.81
N HIS A 383 -6.47 -13.67 -9.65
CA HIS A 383 -6.69 -15.10 -9.45
C HIS A 383 -5.37 -15.90 -9.49
N GLY A 384 -4.47 -15.57 -10.42
CA GLY A 384 -3.13 -16.17 -10.49
C GLY A 384 -2.31 -15.93 -9.21
N LEU A 385 -2.32 -14.69 -8.70
CA LEU A 385 -1.64 -14.31 -7.46
C LEU A 385 -2.23 -15.01 -6.24
N LYS A 386 -3.57 -14.98 -6.07
CA LYS A 386 -4.30 -15.62 -4.97
C LYS A 386 -4.10 -17.13 -4.92
N SER A 387 -4.01 -17.76 -6.09
CA SER A 387 -3.74 -19.21 -6.21
C SER A 387 -2.26 -19.57 -6.06
N GLY A 388 -1.39 -18.59 -5.78
CA GLY A 388 0.05 -18.77 -5.63
C GLY A 388 0.73 -19.33 -6.87
N ARG A 389 0.11 -19.21 -8.06
CA ARG A 389 0.71 -19.53 -9.35
C ARG A 389 1.63 -18.38 -9.78
N THR A 390 2.57 -18.05 -8.91
CA THR A 390 3.46 -16.89 -9.02
C THR A 390 4.84 -17.20 -8.46
N TRP A 391 5.87 -16.60 -9.07
CA TRP A 391 7.24 -16.60 -8.59
C TRP A 391 7.84 -15.20 -8.74
N LEU A 392 8.89 -14.91 -7.99
CA LEU A 392 9.49 -13.59 -7.85
C LEU A 392 10.79 -13.54 -8.62
N ALA A 393 11.09 -12.41 -9.25
CA ALA A 393 12.33 -12.21 -10.00
C ALA A 393 12.91 -10.81 -9.74
N GLU A 394 14.24 -10.72 -9.63
CA GLU A 394 14.91 -9.41 -9.56
C GLU A 394 14.83 -8.61 -10.87
N SER A 395 14.61 -9.27 -12.02
CA SER A 395 14.56 -8.60 -13.34
C SER A 395 13.94 -9.48 -14.44
N ALA A 396 13.48 -8.83 -15.52
CA ALA A 396 12.89 -9.53 -16.68
C ALA A 396 13.89 -10.45 -17.42
N ALA A 397 15.19 -10.32 -17.16
CA ALA A 397 16.21 -11.20 -17.72
C ALA A 397 16.19 -12.61 -17.11
N VAL A 398 15.68 -12.76 -15.89
CA VAL A 398 15.61 -14.04 -15.19
C VAL A 398 14.47 -14.89 -15.78
N GLN A 399 14.79 -16.11 -16.18
CA GLN A 399 13.83 -17.11 -16.64
C GLN A 399 13.82 -18.29 -15.67
N LEU A 400 12.64 -18.81 -15.35
CA LEU A 400 12.47 -19.95 -14.44
C LEU A 400 11.25 -20.78 -14.84
N ASP A 401 11.43 -22.10 -14.93
CA ASP A 401 10.36 -23.11 -15.01
C ASP A 401 10.61 -24.15 -13.93
N LEU A 402 9.70 -24.26 -12.95
CA LEU A 402 9.71 -25.30 -11.92
C LEU A 402 8.50 -26.20 -12.13
N ARG A 403 8.75 -27.51 -12.19
CA ARG A 403 7.72 -28.52 -12.36
C ARG A 403 8.02 -29.80 -11.60
N ALA A 404 6.95 -30.50 -11.21
CA ALA A 404 7.00 -31.82 -10.64
C ALA A 404 6.33 -32.81 -11.61
N GLU A 405 7.05 -33.87 -11.96
CA GLU A 405 6.61 -34.90 -12.90
C GLU A 405 6.35 -36.21 -12.14
N GLY A 406 5.13 -36.73 -12.25
CA GLY A 406 4.73 -38.01 -11.67
C GLY A 406 4.62 -39.11 -12.72
N ARG A 407 4.39 -40.35 -12.28
CA ARG A 407 4.09 -41.47 -13.19
C ARG A 407 2.91 -41.17 -14.10
N GLY A 408 2.99 -41.66 -15.35
CA GLY A 408 1.93 -41.51 -16.34
C GLY A 408 1.85 -40.13 -16.99
N GLY A 409 2.91 -39.32 -16.90
CA GLY A 409 2.98 -37.99 -17.53
C GLY A 409 2.18 -36.92 -16.82
N ARG A 410 1.80 -37.13 -15.55
CA ARG A 410 1.14 -36.11 -14.73
C ARG A 410 2.15 -35.03 -14.36
N LEU A 411 1.75 -33.78 -14.52
CA LEU A 411 2.58 -32.61 -14.26
C LEU A 411 1.87 -31.67 -13.28
N ALA A 412 2.65 -31.03 -12.42
CA ALA A 412 2.23 -29.86 -11.66
C ALA A 412 3.34 -28.81 -11.72
N SER A 413 2.96 -27.54 -11.76
CA SER A 413 3.87 -26.38 -11.70
C SER A 413 3.63 -25.58 -10.42
N ILE A 414 4.30 -24.43 -10.30
CA ILE A 414 4.25 -23.49 -9.17
C ILE A 414 2.79 -23.19 -8.79
N GLY A 415 2.47 -23.29 -7.49
CA GLY A 415 1.12 -23.10 -6.96
C GLY A 415 0.16 -24.28 -7.18
N GLN A 416 0.56 -25.32 -7.92
CA GLN A 416 -0.28 -26.48 -8.20
C GLN A 416 0.07 -27.68 -7.31
N ARG A 417 -0.80 -28.71 -7.37
CA ARG A 417 -0.62 -29.97 -6.65
C ARG A 417 -0.46 -31.14 -7.60
N LEU A 418 0.62 -31.90 -7.43
CA LEU A 418 0.80 -33.20 -8.08
C LEU A 418 0.18 -34.31 -7.22
N HIS A 419 -0.99 -34.79 -7.63
CA HIS A 419 -1.64 -35.91 -6.94
C HIS A 419 -0.98 -37.26 -7.29
N GLY A 420 -0.66 -38.03 -6.25
CA GLY A 420 -0.09 -39.37 -6.37
C GLY A 420 -0.17 -40.15 -5.06
N GLY A 421 0.12 -41.45 -5.10
CA GLY A 421 0.29 -42.24 -3.88
C GLY A 421 1.57 -41.85 -3.13
N PRO A 422 1.64 -41.98 -1.78
CA PRO A 422 2.78 -41.50 -0.99
C PRO A 422 4.15 -41.97 -1.49
N GLY A 423 4.29 -43.23 -1.89
CA GLY A 423 5.55 -43.79 -2.41
C GLY A 423 5.74 -43.67 -3.93
N THR A 424 4.90 -42.90 -4.62
CA THR A 424 5.06 -42.70 -6.07
C THR A 424 6.27 -41.79 -6.30
N PRO A 425 7.24 -42.19 -7.13
CA PRO A 425 8.34 -41.31 -7.50
C PRO A 425 7.85 -40.04 -8.19
N VAL A 426 8.46 -38.92 -7.81
CA VAL A 426 8.24 -37.60 -8.38
C VAL A 426 9.61 -37.04 -8.78
N ASP A 427 9.75 -36.63 -10.04
CA ASP A 427 10.92 -35.91 -10.52
C ASP A 427 10.63 -34.41 -10.51
N VAL A 428 11.36 -33.67 -9.67
CA VAL A 428 11.33 -32.21 -9.64
C VAL A 428 12.39 -31.71 -10.61
N VAL A 429 11.95 -30.89 -11.56
CA VAL A 429 12.80 -30.30 -12.58
C VAL A 429 12.67 -28.80 -12.48
N ILE A 430 13.82 -28.12 -12.39
CA ILE A 430 13.87 -26.67 -12.52
C ILE A 430 14.84 -26.29 -13.63
N THR A 431 14.35 -25.48 -14.57
CA THR A 431 15.15 -24.86 -15.62
C THR A 431 15.26 -23.37 -15.33
N VAL A 432 16.48 -22.85 -15.29
CA VAL A 432 16.77 -21.43 -15.06
C VAL A 432 17.57 -20.83 -16.21
N GLY A 433 17.42 -19.53 -16.43
CA GLY A 433 18.16 -18.75 -17.43
C GLY A 433 18.39 -17.30 -16.95
N GLY A 434 19.45 -16.66 -17.46
CA GLY A 434 19.80 -15.28 -17.11
C GLY A 434 20.47 -15.12 -15.73
N VAL A 435 20.98 -16.20 -15.13
CA VAL A 435 21.46 -16.22 -13.73
C VAL A 435 22.90 -16.78 -13.59
N PRO A 436 23.91 -16.18 -14.26
CA PRO A 436 25.28 -16.69 -14.26
C PRO A 436 25.90 -16.73 -12.87
N GLY A 437 26.53 -17.86 -12.52
CA GLY A 437 27.23 -18.04 -11.24
C GLY A 437 26.33 -18.06 -10.01
N CYS A 438 25.00 -18.12 -10.19
CA CYS A 438 24.04 -18.27 -9.10
C CYS A 438 23.95 -19.75 -8.68
N ALA A 439 23.33 -20.01 -7.54
CA ALA A 439 23.01 -21.35 -7.07
C ALA A 439 21.49 -21.55 -7.08
N VAL A 440 21.03 -22.66 -7.66
CA VAL A 440 19.66 -23.14 -7.51
C VAL A 440 19.57 -23.97 -6.23
N ARG A 441 18.63 -23.64 -5.34
CA ARG A 441 18.33 -24.39 -4.12
C ARG A 441 16.90 -24.91 -4.22
N LEU A 442 16.69 -26.21 -4.00
CA LEU A 442 15.37 -26.81 -3.81
C LEU A 442 15.13 -27.00 -2.31
N LEU A 443 14.00 -26.49 -1.81
CA LEU A 443 13.65 -26.46 -0.41
C LEU A 443 12.38 -27.27 -0.14
N THR A 444 12.36 -27.91 1.03
CA THR A 444 11.28 -28.74 1.58
C THR A 444 11.03 -28.31 3.03
N PRO A 445 10.06 -28.89 3.77
CA PRO A 445 9.91 -28.58 5.19
C PRO A 445 11.15 -28.87 6.04
N ALA A 446 12.03 -29.76 5.58
CA ALA A 446 13.29 -30.09 6.24
C ALA A 446 14.42 -29.07 5.96
N GLY A 447 14.18 -28.06 5.12
CA GLY A 447 15.18 -27.11 4.65
C GLY A 447 15.65 -27.40 3.23
N VAL A 448 16.88 -27.02 2.91
CA VAL A 448 17.49 -27.21 1.59
C VAL A 448 17.72 -28.71 1.33
N ALA A 449 17.02 -29.27 0.36
CA ALA A 449 17.11 -30.68 -0.02
C ALA A 449 18.11 -30.92 -1.17
N HIS A 450 18.31 -29.94 -2.04
CA HIS A 450 19.28 -30.00 -3.14
C HIS A 450 19.85 -28.62 -3.44
N THR A 451 21.11 -28.54 -3.85
CA THR A 451 21.75 -27.31 -4.32
C THR A 451 22.63 -27.63 -5.53
N GLU A 452 22.52 -26.81 -6.57
CA GLU A 452 23.33 -26.95 -7.78
C GLU A 452 23.78 -25.58 -8.29
N GLN A 453 25.02 -25.49 -8.76
CA GLN A 453 25.59 -24.25 -9.28
C GLN A 453 25.19 -24.04 -10.74
N VAL A 454 24.79 -22.83 -11.08
CA VAL A 454 24.53 -22.41 -12.46
C VAL A 454 25.86 -22.04 -13.11
N PRO A 455 26.20 -22.60 -14.28
CA PRO A 455 27.44 -22.29 -14.98
C PRO A 455 27.49 -20.81 -15.40
N ALA A 456 28.67 -20.37 -15.83
CA ALA A 456 28.89 -18.99 -16.30
C ALA A 456 28.02 -18.59 -17.51
N SER A 457 27.44 -19.57 -18.24
CA SER A 457 26.44 -19.30 -19.28
C SER A 457 25.11 -18.78 -18.73
N GLY A 458 24.89 -18.88 -17.41
CA GLY A 458 23.67 -18.41 -16.75
C GLY A 458 22.42 -19.23 -17.00
N SER A 459 22.56 -20.44 -17.55
CA SER A 459 21.45 -21.36 -17.75
C SER A 459 21.77 -22.77 -17.24
N ALA A 460 20.80 -23.40 -16.57
CA ALA A 460 20.94 -24.76 -16.05
C ALA A 460 19.57 -25.47 -16.03
N THR A 461 19.60 -26.80 -16.06
CA THR A 461 18.44 -27.64 -15.73
C THR A 461 18.85 -28.59 -14.63
N VAL A 462 18.24 -28.41 -13.45
CA VAL A 462 18.51 -29.16 -12.24
C VAL A 462 17.39 -30.18 -12.04
N ARG A 463 17.76 -31.41 -11.68
CA ARG A 463 16.82 -32.52 -11.45
C ARG A 463 17.04 -33.11 -10.07
N TRP A 464 15.94 -33.30 -9.34
CA TRP A 464 15.94 -33.92 -8.03
C TRP A 464 14.70 -34.80 -7.88
N SER A 465 14.86 -36.03 -7.40
CA SER A 465 13.74 -36.97 -7.25
C SER A 465 13.32 -37.09 -5.79
N THR A 466 12.02 -37.26 -5.55
CA THR A 466 11.42 -37.41 -4.22
C THR A 466 10.12 -38.23 -4.27
N THR A 467 9.41 -38.33 -3.17
CA THR A 467 8.05 -38.88 -3.10
C THR A 467 7.16 -38.00 -2.21
N ALA A 468 5.84 -38.13 -2.35
CA ALA A 468 4.89 -37.44 -1.47
C ALA A 468 4.91 -37.95 -0.01
N LYS A 469 5.58 -39.07 0.27
CA LYS A 469 5.87 -39.55 1.62
C LYS A 469 7.02 -38.78 2.26
N ASP A 470 8.00 -38.38 1.47
CA ASP A 470 9.22 -37.74 1.96
C ASP A 470 9.06 -36.23 2.11
N THR A 471 8.30 -35.59 1.22
CA THR A 471 7.97 -34.18 1.34
C THR A 471 6.55 -33.84 0.84
N PRO A 472 5.79 -33.01 1.57
CA PRO A 472 4.46 -32.55 1.15
C PRO A 472 4.51 -31.42 0.11
N TRP A 473 5.65 -30.74 -0.04
CA TRP A 473 5.85 -29.67 -1.02
C TRP A 473 7.32 -29.47 -1.36
N VAL A 474 7.57 -28.79 -2.47
CA VAL A 474 8.90 -28.33 -2.88
C VAL A 474 8.80 -26.88 -3.39
N ARG A 475 9.76 -26.04 -3.03
CA ARG A 475 9.94 -24.70 -3.62
C ARG A 475 11.39 -24.52 -4.02
N ALA A 476 11.66 -23.49 -4.80
CA ALA A 476 12.98 -23.14 -5.27
C ALA A 476 13.37 -21.70 -4.92
N GLU A 477 14.66 -21.52 -4.65
CA GLU A 477 15.34 -20.23 -4.61
C GLU A 477 16.51 -20.25 -5.59
N VAL A 478 16.75 -19.12 -6.27
CA VAL A 478 17.98 -18.85 -7.01
C VAL A 478 18.72 -17.76 -6.25
N ARG A 479 19.93 -18.06 -5.80
CA ARG A 479 20.74 -17.18 -4.94
C ARG A 479 22.03 -16.79 -5.63
N ARG A 480 22.35 -15.51 -5.63
CA ARG A 480 23.64 -15.00 -6.11
C ARG A 480 24.61 -14.92 -4.92
N PRO A 481 25.81 -15.52 -5.00
CA PRO A 481 26.80 -15.52 -3.91
C PRO A 481 27.54 -14.17 -3.81
N VAL A 482 26.78 -13.08 -3.75
CA VAL A 482 27.27 -11.72 -3.56
C VAL A 482 26.68 -11.21 -2.26
N ALA A 483 27.54 -10.93 -1.29
CA ALA A 483 27.14 -10.37 -0.02
C ALA A 483 26.70 -8.90 -0.17
N THR A 484 25.74 -8.51 0.64
CA THR A 484 25.37 -7.11 0.90
C THR A 484 25.94 -6.69 2.26
N ASP A 485 25.68 -5.46 2.68
CA ASP A 485 26.02 -5.00 4.03
C ASP A 485 25.28 -5.79 5.14
N THR A 486 24.20 -6.49 4.78
CA THR A 486 23.30 -7.14 5.76
C THR A 486 23.09 -8.64 5.53
N THR A 487 23.44 -9.18 4.35
CA THR A 487 23.22 -10.58 3.96
C THR A 487 24.45 -11.19 3.27
N PRO A 488 24.70 -12.52 3.42
CA PRO A 488 25.84 -13.18 2.79
C PRO A 488 25.64 -13.51 1.30
N ASP A 489 24.39 -13.56 0.84
CA ASP A 489 23.99 -13.75 -0.54
C ASP A 489 22.74 -12.89 -0.85
N THR A 490 22.34 -12.83 -2.11
CA THR A 490 21.15 -12.08 -2.57
C THR A 490 20.17 -13.01 -3.29
N MET A 491 18.88 -12.75 -3.10
CA MET A 491 17.83 -13.42 -3.87
C MET A 491 17.86 -12.94 -5.32
N VAL A 492 17.69 -13.89 -6.26
CA VAL A 492 17.54 -13.62 -7.70
C VAL A 492 16.17 -14.08 -8.17
N ALA A 493 15.70 -15.22 -7.65
CA ALA A 493 14.34 -15.67 -7.86
C ALA A 493 13.84 -16.53 -6.69
N LEU A 494 12.55 -16.44 -6.37
CA LEU A 494 11.88 -17.25 -5.35
C LEU A 494 10.55 -17.78 -5.91
N THR A 495 10.24 -19.05 -5.68
CA THR A 495 8.95 -19.63 -6.15
C THR A 495 7.99 -19.88 -4.98
N ASN A 496 6.70 -19.73 -5.24
CA ASN A 496 5.69 -20.41 -4.43
C ASN A 496 5.83 -21.95 -4.58
N PRO A 497 5.36 -22.74 -3.61
CA PRO A 497 5.56 -24.19 -3.62
C PRO A 497 4.77 -24.91 -4.72
N ILE A 498 5.29 -26.06 -5.14
CA ILE A 498 4.53 -27.15 -5.74
C ILE A 498 4.18 -28.12 -4.62
N PHE A 499 2.91 -28.48 -4.51
CA PHE A 499 2.45 -29.44 -3.50
C PHE A 499 2.46 -30.88 -4.03
N LEU A 500 2.80 -31.84 -3.19
CA LEU A 500 2.86 -33.26 -3.54
C LEU A 500 1.85 -34.07 -2.73
N GLY A 501 1.25 -35.09 -3.35
CA GLY A 501 0.33 -36.02 -2.69
C GLY A 501 -1.10 -35.50 -2.55
N ARG A 502 -1.83 -36.01 -1.55
CA ARG A 502 -3.20 -35.59 -1.25
C ARG A 502 -3.19 -34.39 -0.30
N ALA A 503 -4.22 -33.54 -0.37
CA ALA A 503 -4.47 -32.57 0.68
C ALA A 503 -4.63 -33.32 2.02
N HIS A 504 -3.86 -32.95 3.03
CA HIS A 504 -4.13 -33.41 4.38
C HIS A 504 -5.44 -32.73 4.82
N HIS A 505 -6.47 -33.51 5.13
CA HIS A 505 -7.77 -33.01 5.53
C HIS A 505 -7.68 -32.09 6.75
N ALA A 506 -7.68 -30.77 6.49
CA ALA A 506 -8.36 -29.74 7.26
C ALA A 506 -8.16 -28.37 6.55
N LYS A 507 -9.15 -27.97 5.72
CA LYS A 507 -9.37 -26.63 5.09
C LYS A 507 -9.15 -26.40 3.58
N ASP A 508 -8.84 -27.42 2.77
CA ASP A 508 -8.77 -27.21 1.30
C ASP A 508 -10.13 -27.34 0.56
N ALA A 509 -11.26 -27.47 1.28
CA ALA A 509 -12.58 -27.62 0.65
C ALA A 509 -13.31 -26.29 0.38
N ALA A 510 -12.61 -25.16 0.37
CA ALA A 510 -13.22 -23.84 0.19
C ALA A 510 -12.86 -23.13 -1.13
N ASN A 511 -12.20 -23.81 -2.08
CA ASN A 511 -11.84 -23.26 -3.40
C ASN A 511 -12.04 -24.29 -4.53
N ASP A 512 -13.19 -24.98 -4.54
CA ASP A 512 -13.76 -25.56 -5.77
C ASP A 512 -15.07 -24.84 -6.10
#